data_AF-A0AA39W5A1-F1
#
_entry.id   AF-A0AA39W5A1-F1
#
_cell.length_a   1.000
_cell.length_b   1.000
_cell.length_c   1.000
_cell.angle_alpha   90.00
_cell.angle_beta   90.00
_cell.angle_gamma   90.00
#
_symmetry.space_group_name_H-M   'P 1'
#
loop_
_entity.id
_entity.type
_entity.pdbx_description
1 polymer ?
#
loop_
_entity_poly.entity_id
_entity_poly.type
_entity_poly.pdbx_seq_one_letter_code
_entity_poly.pdbx_strand_id
1 'polypeptide(L)'
;MFSIIVMNKTRYLRGRLTWSETTQNWNVDSYVPRDYCDSYGVCGAYGNCITTQSPICQCLEGFKPKSTGYRDWSEGCVRNKALNYSKLDGFIKFNRLKLPDATNSWVNKSMNLEQFRVKCLENSSCMAYSNLDIRGRGNGCAIWFGDLIDIKQNSNNVQDLFIRMSASELGTKEGPKMKIVVVVTTTAAVVGVLLVGYYIYKSRTNLGNITLFAFTKQSTLDQ
;
A
#
# COMPACT_ATOMS: atom_id res chain seq x y z
N MET A 1 28.20 -31.12 8.21
CA MET A 1 27.75 -29.95 8.98
C MET A 1 26.51 -30.35 9.78
N PHE A 2 26.64 -30.56 11.09
CA PHE A 2 25.52 -30.89 11.95
C PHE A 2 24.84 -29.63 12.47
N SER A 3 23.51 -29.62 12.54
CA SER A 3 22.73 -28.51 13.10
C SER A 3 21.53 -29.05 13.88
N ILE A 4 21.25 -28.45 15.03
CA ILE A 4 20.15 -28.82 15.91
C ILE A 4 19.33 -27.58 16.29
N ILE A 5 18.04 -27.78 16.56
CA ILE A 5 17.14 -26.75 17.08
C ILE A 5 16.79 -27.14 18.51
N VAL A 6 17.05 -26.23 19.45
CA VAL A 6 16.83 -26.44 20.87
C VAL A 6 15.88 -25.39 21.42
N MET A 7 15.03 -25.79 22.37
CA MET A 7 14.13 -24.90 23.10
C MET A 7 14.58 -24.81 24.55
N ASN A 8 14.98 -23.62 24.98
CA ASN A 8 15.28 -23.33 26.37
C ASN A 8 13.97 -23.00 27.10
N LYS A 9 13.50 -23.92 27.94
CA LYS A 9 12.22 -23.77 28.66
C LYS A 9 12.19 -22.61 29.65
N THR A 10 13.33 -22.27 30.27
CA THR A 10 13.40 -21.19 31.27
C THR A 10 13.31 -19.81 30.64
N ARG A 11 13.90 -19.64 29.45
CA ARG A 11 13.95 -18.34 28.74
C ARG A 11 12.99 -18.23 27.57
N TYR A 12 12.18 -19.27 27.31
CA TYR A 12 11.33 -19.41 26.11
C TYR A 12 12.07 -19.09 24.81
N LEU A 13 13.36 -19.46 24.75
CA LEU A 13 14.26 -19.11 23.67
C LEU A 13 14.48 -20.35 22.80
N ARG A 14 14.15 -20.24 21.50
CA ARG A 14 14.46 -21.26 20.51
C ARG A 14 15.78 -20.87 19.83
N GLY A 15 16.81 -21.69 20.00
CA GLY A 15 18.11 -21.52 19.36
C GLY A 15 18.32 -22.55 18.25
N ARG A 16 18.99 -22.15 17.17
CA ARG A 16 19.64 -23.05 16.22
C ARG A 16 21.12 -23.10 16.56
N LEU A 17 21.63 -24.30 16.79
CA LEU A 17 23.04 -24.55 17.03
C LEU A 17 23.64 -25.26 15.81
N THR A 18 24.90 -24.96 15.54
CA THR A 18 25.68 -25.60 14.47
C THR A 18 26.98 -26.13 15.06
N TRP A 19 27.31 -27.38 14.76
CA TRP A 19 28.55 -27.99 15.18
C TRP A 19 29.72 -27.42 14.39
N SER A 20 30.75 -26.93 15.08
CA SER A 20 32.02 -26.52 14.47
C SER A 20 33.07 -27.59 14.70
N GLU A 21 33.56 -28.18 13.60
CA GLU A 21 34.65 -29.15 13.64
C GLU A 21 35.97 -28.51 14.14
N THR A 22 36.15 -27.21 13.90
CA THR A 22 37.37 -26.50 14.32
C THR A 22 37.43 -26.33 15.82
N THR A 23 36.31 -25.95 16.45
CA THR A 23 36.27 -25.71 17.90
C THR A 23 35.75 -26.91 18.68
N GLN A 24 35.36 -28.00 18.00
CA GLN A 24 34.72 -29.18 18.59
C GLN A 24 33.58 -28.80 19.56
N ASN A 25 32.74 -27.84 19.15
CA ASN A 25 31.67 -27.30 19.99
C ASN A 25 30.44 -26.87 19.18
N TRP A 26 29.29 -26.79 19.86
CA TRP A 26 28.05 -26.23 19.33
C TRP A 26 28.05 -24.72 19.45
N ASN A 27 28.03 -24.03 18.31
CA ASN A 27 27.93 -22.58 18.24
C ASN A 27 26.49 -22.15 17.98
N VAL A 28 26.06 -21.06 18.61
CA VAL A 28 24.76 -20.45 18.35
C VAL A 28 24.79 -19.79 16.99
N ASP A 29 23.99 -20.33 16.06
CA ASP A 29 23.84 -19.79 14.71
C ASP A 29 22.75 -18.71 14.67
N SER A 30 21.61 -18.98 15.34
CA SER A 30 20.53 -18.00 15.46
C SER A 30 19.64 -18.33 16.65
N TYR A 31 18.86 -17.36 17.12
CA TYR A 31 17.84 -17.57 18.15
C TYR A 31 16.63 -16.67 17.94
N VAL A 32 15.51 -17.05 18.54
CA VAL A 32 14.28 -16.24 18.67
C VAL A 32 13.72 -16.42 20.08
N PRO A 33 13.05 -15.39 20.66
CA PRO A 33 12.87 -14.02 20.14
C PRO A 33 14.20 -13.23 20.06
N ARG A 34 14.32 -12.32 19.09
CA ARG A 34 15.54 -11.50 18.85
C ARG A 34 15.47 -10.11 19.46
N ASP A 35 14.28 -9.57 19.60
CA ASP A 35 14.05 -8.24 20.13
C ASP A 35 12.70 -8.16 20.85
N TYR A 36 12.45 -7.01 21.48
CA TYR A 36 11.23 -6.78 22.25
C TYR A 36 9.95 -7.00 21.44
N CYS A 37 9.93 -6.63 20.15
CA CYS A 37 8.78 -6.78 19.27
C CYS A 37 8.50 -8.24 18.84
N ASP A 38 9.40 -9.18 19.12
CA ASP A 38 9.11 -10.61 18.93
C ASP A 38 8.29 -11.19 20.09
N SER A 39 8.10 -10.43 21.19
CA SER A 39 7.15 -10.78 22.24
C SER A 39 5.72 -10.60 21.73
N TYR A 40 4.83 -11.51 22.13
CA TYR A 40 3.47 -11.52 21.65
C TYR A 40 2.68 -10.26 22.06
N GLY A 41 1.99 -9.64 21.11
CA GLY A 41 0.97 -8.63 21.42
C GLY A 41 1.45 -7.31 22.01
N VAL A 42 2.75 -6.99 21.88
CA VAL A 42 3.39 -5.80 22.51
C VAL A 42 2.64 -4.48 22.26
N CYS A 43 2.10 -4.30 21.06
CA CYS A 43 1.43 -3.06 20.65
C CYS A 43 -0.11 -3.14 20.59
N GLY A 44 -0.70 -4.23 21.09
CA GLY A 44 -2.14 -4.45 21.05
C GLY A 44 -2.72 -4.56 19.64
N ALA A 45 -4.04 -4.41 19.54
CA ALA A 45 -4.77 -4.48 18.27
C ALA A 45 -4.42 -3.32 17.33
N TYR A 46 -4.18 -3.61 16.05
CA TYR A 46 -3.84 -2.64 14.99
C TYR A 46 -2.61 -1.75 15.28
N GLY A 47 -1.84 -2.07 16.31
CA GLY A 47 -0.56 -1.45 16.63
C GLY A 47 0.59 -2.18 15.93
N ASN A 48 1.49 -1.41 15.34
CA ASN A 48 2.70 -1.88 14.67
C ASN A 48 3.91 -1.68 15.58
N CYS A 49 4.64 -2.77 15.86
CA CYS A 49 5.87 -2.72 16.65
C CYS A 49 7.09 -2.42 15.77
N ILE A 50 7.77 -1.31 16.04
CA ILE A 50 8.93 -0.83 15.28
C ILE A 50 10.11 -0.65 16.23
N THR A 51 11.07 -1.57 16.17
CA THR A 51 12.22 -1.62 17.11
C THR A 51 13.14 -0.41 17.05
N THR A 52 13.12 0.35 15.94
CA THR A 52 13.98 1.51 15.71
C THR A 52 13.33 2.85 16.09
N GLN A 53 12.07 2.84 16.55
CA GLN A 53 11.31 4.06 16.80
C GLN A 53 11.05 4.29 18.30
N SER A 54 10.81 5.56 18.64
CA SER A 54 10.36 5.98 19.97
C SER A 54 9.14 6.90 19.82
N PRO A 55 7.92 6.46 20.19
CA PRO A 55 7.61 5.18 20.84
C PRO A 55 7.79 3.97 19.90
N ILE A 56 8.08 2.80 20.49
CA ILE A 56 8.25 1.52 19.77
C ILE A 56 6.95 1.10 19.08
N CYS A 57 5.81 1.38 19.71
CA CYS A 57 4.50 1.10 19.15
C CYS A 57 3.94 2.32 18.45
N GLN A 58 3.40 2.10 17.25
CA GLN A 58 2.71 3.12 16.46
C GLN A 58 1.45 2.52 15.85
N CYS A 59 0.38 3.28 15.77
CA CYS A 59 -0.81 2.81 15.07
C CYS A 59 -0.57 2.72 13.57
N LEU A 60 -1.15 1.71 12.93
CA LEU A 60 -1.21 1.66 11.47
C LEU A 60 -1.96 2.88 10.92
N GLU A 61 -1.63 3.27 9.70
CA GLU A 61 -2.32 4.38 9.04
C GLU A 61 -3.83 4.14 8.95
N GLY A 62 -4.64 5.16 9.28
CA GLY A 62 -6.10 5.02 9.40
C GLY A 62 -6.57 4.57 10.80
N PHE A 63 -5.64 4.44 11.75
CA PHE A 63 -5.93 4.13 13.13
C PHE A 63 -5.31 5.19 14.06
N LYS A 64 -5.85 5.29 15.27
CA LYS A 64 -5.38 6.16 16.35
C LYS A 64 -5.29 5.37 17.66
N PRO A 65 -4.45 5.80 18.60
CA PRO A 65 -4.36 5.15 19.91
C PRO A 65 -5.73 5.11 20.60
N LYS A 66 -6.06 3.98 21.21
CA LYS A 66 -7.30 3.84 21.99
C LYS A 66 -7.21 4.60 23.31
N SER A 67 -6.04 4.52 23.96
CA SER A 67 -5.70 5.25 25.18
C SER A 67 -4.79 6.44 24.89
N THR A 68 -4.91 7.51 25.67
CA THR A 68 -4.04 8.70 25.62
C THR A 68 -2.71 8.50 26.35
N GLY A 69 -2.53 7.37 27.05
CA GLY A 69 -1.31 7.06 27.78
C GLY A 69 -0.18 6.62 26.86
N TYR A 70 0.83 7.48 26.66
CA TYR A 70 1.98 7.24 25.77
C TYR A 70 2.84 6.00 26.10
N ARG A 71 2.57 5.30 27.21
CA ARG A 71 3.34 4.14 27.70
C ARG A 71 2.59 2.81 27.64
N ASP A 72 1.26 2.84 27.69
CA ASP A 72 0.46 1.61 27.70
C ASP A 72 -0.21 1.40 26.34
N TRP A 73 0.31 0.42 25.60
CA TRP A 73 -0.18 0.04 24.28
C TRP A 73 -1.01 -1.26 24.33
N SER A 74 -1.33 -1.78 25.51
CA SER A 74 -2.12 -3.00 25.67
C SER A 74 -3.51 -2.89 25.04
N GLU A 75 -4.11 -1.69 25.10
CA GLU A 75 -5.38 -1.37 24.47
C GLU A 75 -5.30 -1.20 22.94
N GLY A 76 -4.08 -1.07 22.40
CA GLY A 76 -3.82 -0.91 20.98
C GLY A 76 -4.42 0.34 20.36
N CYS A 77 -4.90 0.18 19.14
CA CYS A 77 -5.37 1.23 18.26
C CYS A 77 -6.78 0.94 17.78
N VAL A 78 -7.54 2.01 17.55
CA VAL A 78 -8.89 1.97 16.98
C VAL A 78 -8.92 2.71 15.65
N ARG A 79 -9.86 2.33 14.79
CA ARG A 79 -10.03 2.97 13.48
C ARG A 79 -10.38 4.45 13.63
N ASN A 80 -9.89 5.28 12.71
CA ASN A 80 -10.27 6.69 12.64
C ASN A 80 -11.73 6.86 12.20
N LYS A 81 -12.18 6.04 11.24
CA LYS A 81 -13.56 5.95 10.76
C LYS A 81 -14.11 4.53 10.94
N ALA A 82 -15.35 4.45 11.42
CA ALA A 82 -16.05 3.19 11.53
C ALA A 82 -16.24 2.53 10.16
N LEU A 83 -16.19 1.20 10.13
CA LEU A 83 -16.57 0.42 8.97
C LEU A 83 -18.08 0.45 8.81
N ASN A 84 -18.55 0.50 7.57
CA ASN A 84 -19.97 0.36 7.26
C ASN A 84 -20.34 -1.09 6.95
N TYR A 85 -19.35 -2.00 6.93
CA TYR A 85 -19.48 -3.42 6.58
C TYR A 85 -20.20 -3.65 5.26
N SER A 86 -20.16 -2.65 4.39
CA SER A 86 -20.80 -2.68 3.09
C SER A 86 -19.78 -3.06 2.04
N LYS A 87 -20.27 -3.37 0.83
CA LYS A 87 -19.42 -3.58 -0.35
C LYS A 87 -18.65 -2.33 -0.78
N LEU A 88 -18.92 -1.16 -0.17
CA LEU A 88 -18.21 0.09 -0.41
C LEU A 88 -16.96 0.24 0.46
N ASP A 89 -16.84 -0.53 1.56
CA ASP A 89 -15.56 -0.66 2.23
C ASP A 89 -14.51 -1.15 1.22
N GLY A 90 -13.26 -0.83 1.47
CA GLY A 90 -12.15 -1.31 0.64
C GLY A 90 -10.96 -1.66 1.50
N PHE A 91 -9.76 -1.62 0.94
CA PHE A 91 -8.57 -2.08 1.62
C PHE A 91 -7.40 -1.14 1.40
N ILE A 92 -6.61 -0.93 2.45
CA ILE A 92 -5.29 -0.30 2.36
C ILE A 92 -4.24 -1.41 2.41
N LYS A 93 -3.28 -1.34 1.49
CA LYS A 93 -2.12 -2.24 1.45
C LYS A 93 -1.03 -1.72 2.39
N PHE A 94 -0.64 -2.57 3.33
CA PHE A 94 0.51 -2.39 4.19
C PHE A 94 1.62 -3.35 3.75
N ASN A 95 2.85 -2.85 3.67
CA ASN A 95 4.03 -3.62 3.29
C ASN A 95 4.96 -3.81 4.49
N ARG A 96 5.92 -4.73 4.37
CA ARG A 96 7.01 -4.90 5.35
C ARG A 96 6.51 -5.18 6.77
N LEU A 97 5.43 -5.96 6.88
CA LEU A 97 4.88 -6.39 8.16
C LEU A 97 5.12 -7.89 8.36
N LYS A 98 5.41 -8.27 9.60
CA LYS A 98 5.04 -9.58 10.12
C LYS A 98 3.51 -9.65 10.12
N LEU A 99 2.96 -10.68 9.49
CA LEU A 99 1.51 -10.90 9.48
C LEU A 99 0.98 -11.10 10.90
N PRO A 100 -0.27 -10.67 11.17
CA PRO A 100 -0.88 -10.82 12.49
C PRO A 100 -1.06 -12.29 12.87
N ASP A 101 -1.32 -12.50 14.16
CA ASP A 101 -1.70 -13.80 14.72
C ASP A 101 -2.75 -14.51 13.85
N ALA A 102 -2.51 -15.78 13.54
CA ALA A 102 -3.33 -16.58 12.62
C ALA A 102 -4.42 -17.43 13.30
N THR A 103 -4.65 -17.27 14.60
CA THR A 103 -5.64 -18.04 15.40
C THR A 103 -7.04 -17.87 14.82
N ASN A 104 -7.44 -16.64 14.50
CA ASN A 104 -8.73 -16.33 13.88
C ASN A 104 -8.56 -16.06 12.38
N SER A 105 -8.01 -17.03 11.66
CA SER A 105 -7.77 -16.91 10.22
C SER A 105 -8.30 -18.10 9.42
N TRP A 106 -8.55 -17.88 8.12
CA TRP A 106 -8.92 -18.91 7.16
C TRP A 106 -8.02 -18.85 5.94
N VAL A 107 -7.56 -20.01 5.48
CA VAL A 107 -6.60 -20.16 4.39
C VAL A 107 -7.20 -20.98 3.26
N ASN A 108 -7.00 -20.55 2.02
CA ASN A 108 -7.31 -21.33 0.83
C ASN A 108 -6.18 -21.17 -0.18
N LYS A 109 -5.66 -22.30 -0.69
CA LYS A 109 -4.52 -22.35 -1.62
C LYS A 109 -4.90 -22.24 -3.10
N SER A 110 -6.17 -22.40 -3.42
CA SER A 110 -6.66 -22.44 -4.80
C SER A 110 -7.16 -21.08 -5.29
N MET A 111 -7.68 -20.25 -4.39
CA MET A 111 -8.23 -18.93 -4.72
C MET A 111 -7.13 -17.89 -4.94
N ASN A 112 -7.38 -16.94 -5.85
CA ASN A 112 -6.50 -15.80 -6.09
C ASN A 112 -6.87 -14.59 -5.21
N LEU A 113 -6.00 -13.57 -5.20
CA LEU A 113 -6.13 -12.40 -4.34
C LEU A 113 -7.46 -11.64 -4.52
N GLU A 114 -7.95 -11.48 -5.75
CA GLU A 114 -9.21 -10.77 -6.03
C GLU A 114 -10.43 -11.54 -5.51
N GLN A 115 -10.45 -12.86 -5.68
CA GLN A 115 -11.52 -13.69 -5.13
C GLN A 115 -11.58 -13.59 -3.59
N PHE A 116 -10.42 -13.48 -2.95
CA PHE A 116 -10.34 -13.25 -1.51
C PHE A 116 -10.75 -11.85 -1.09
N ARG A 117 -10.42 -10.82 -1.87
CA ARG A 117 -10.90 -9.45 -1.66
C ARG A 117 -12.43 -9.42 -1.64
N VAL A 118 -13.08 -10.06 -2.63
CA VAL A 118 -14.54 -10.17 -2.69
C VAL A 118 -15.09 -10.95 -1.49
N LYS A 119 -14.51 -12.12 -1.19
CA LYS A 119 -14.97 -12.96 -0.06
C LYS A 119 -14.82 -12.26 1.30
N CYS A 120 -13.78 -11.46 1.47
CA CYS A 120 -13.61 -10.65 2.67
C CYS A 120 -14.67 -9.54 2.76
N LEU A 121 -14.98 -8.84 1.66
CA LEU A 121 -16.03 -7.81 1.67
C LEU A 121 -17.41 -8.36 2.00
N GLU A 122 -17.72 -9.59 1.57
CA GLU A 122 -18.98 -10.29 1.84
C GLU A 122 -19.11 -10.77 3.29
N ASN A 123 -18.01 -10.85 4.04
CA ASN A 123 -18.02 -11.24 5.44
C ASN A 123 -17.76 -10.03 6.33
N SER A 124 -18.75 -9.61 7.12
CA SER A 124 -18.63 -8.45 8.03
C SER A 124 -17.58 -8.64 9.13
N SER A 125 -17.23 -9.89 9.48
CA SER A 125 -16.17 -10.17 10.46
C SER A 125 -14.77 -10.11 9.87
N CYS A 126 -14.64 -10.09 8.54
CA CYS A 126 -13.34 -10.04 7.88
C CYS A 126 -12.69 -8.66 8.03
N MET A 127 -11.45 -8.65 8.53
CA MET A 127 -10.69 -7.42 8.78
C MET A 127 -9.45 -7.28 7.91
N ALA A 128 -8.87 -8.38 7.40
CA ALA A 128 -7.74 -8.32 6.49
C ALA A 128 -7.58 -9.58 5.63
N TYR A 129 -6.80 -9.46 4.56
CA TYR A 129 -6.31 -10.60 3.80
C TYR A 129 -4.86 -10.39 3.32
N SER A 130 -4.20 -11.49 2.94
CA SER A 130 -2.82 -11.49 2.43
C SER A 130 -2.56 -12.69 1.54
N ASN A 131 -1.74 -12.53 0.50
CA ASN A 131 -1.25 -13.67 -0.29
C ASN A 131 -0.43 -14.62 0.58
N LEU A 132 -0.52 -15.93 0.36
CA LEU A 132 0.32 -16.92 1.05
C LEU A 132 1.73 -17.00 0.46
N ASP A 133 1.87 -16.80 -0.85
CA ASP A 133 3.15 -16.92 -1.54
C ASP A 133 3.81 -15.56 -1.77
N ILE A 134 4.97 -15.40 -1.14
CA ILE A 134 5.84 -14.22 -1.25
C ILE A 134 6.58 -14.14 -2.58
N ARG A 135 6.62 -15.22 -3.37
CA ARG A 135 7.29 -15.28 -4.68
C ARG A 135 6.46 -14.65 -5.81
N GLY A 136 5.23 -14.19 -5.52
CA GLY A 136 4.35 -13.53 -6.48
C GLY A 136 3.84 -14.44 -7.62
N ARG A 137 4.10 -15.75 -7.55
CA ARG A 137 3.68 -16.76 -8.54
C ARG A 137 2.67 -17.76 -8.00
N GLY A 138 2.43 -17.75 -6.69
CA GLY A 138 1.60 -18.74 -6.02
C GLY A 138 0.12 -18.35 -5.97
N ASN A 139 -0.71 -19.38 -5.94
CA ASN A 139 -2.12 -19.27 -5.59
C ASN A 139 -2.27 -19.34 -4.07
N GLY A 140 -3.33 -18.72 -3.58
CA GLY A 140 -3.75 -18.83 -2.21
C GLY A 140 -3.45 -17.63 -1.34
N CYS A 141 -4.31 -17.45 -0.36
CA CYS A 141 -4.31 -16.31 0.54
C CYS A 141 -4.86 -16.72 1.91
N ALA A 142 -4.59 -15.89 2.92
CA ALA A 142 -5.16 -15.97 4.25
C ALA A 142 -6.11 -14.78 4.48
N ILE A 143 -7.25 -15.03 5.13
CA ILE A 143 -8.18 -14.02 5.66
C ILE A 143 -8.07 -14.00 7.18
N TRP A 144 -8.08 -12.83 7.80
CA TRP A 144 -8.20 -12.65 9.25
C TRP A 144 -9.57 -12.10 9.62
N PHE A 145 -10.10 -12.60 10.74
CA PHE A 145 -11.35 -12.18 11.35
C PHE A 145 -11.11 -11.49 12.70
N GLY A 146 -11.82 -10.40 12.95
CA GLY A 146 -11.65 -9.61 14.17
C GLY A 146 -10.35 -8.82 14.24
N ASP A 147 -9.98 -8.41 15.45
CA ASP A 147 -8.83 -7.52 15.68
C ASP A 147 -7.51 -8.16 15.27
N LEU A 148 -6.65 -7.37 14.63
CA LEU A 148 -5.35 -7.82 14.15
C LEU A 148 -4.29 -7.53 15.20
N ILE A 149 -3.69 -8.57 15.77
CA ILE A 149 -2.72 -8.48 16.88
C ILE A 149 -1.38 -9.08 16.45
N ASP A 150 -0.31 -8.71 17.14
CA ASP A 150 1.05 -9.25 16.94
C ASP A 150 1.70 -8.83 15.61
N ILE A 151 1.39 -7.61 15.17
CA ILE A 151 1.98 -6.96 14.00
C ILE A 151 3.31 -6.30 14.37
N LYS A 152 4.33 -6.56 13.57
CA LYS A 152 5.67 -5.98 13.71
C LYS A 152 6.19 -5.52 12.36
N GLN A 153 6.87 -4.37 12.33
CA GLN A 153 7.59 -3.94 11.14
C GLN A 153 8.82 -4.80 10.94
N ASN A 154 8.94 -5.35 9.73
CA ASN A 154 10.06 -6.17 9.33
C ASN A 154 10.79 -5.48 8.18
N SER A 155 12.10 -5.26 8.31
CA SER A 155 12.90 -4.57 7.28
C SER A 155 12.95 -5.33 5.97
N ASN A 156 12.76 -6.65 6.01
CA ASN A 156 12.64 -7.48 4.83
C ASN A 156 11.22 -7.41 4.27
N ASN A 157 11.07 -7.24 2.95
CA ASN A 157 9.79 -7.33 2.26
C ASN A 157 9.26 -8.77 2.35
N VAL A 158 8.61 -9.12 3.46
CA VAL A 158 8.09 -10.48 3.66
C VAL A 158 6.73 -10.62 3.01
N GLN A 159 5.75 -9.78 3.33
CA GLN A 159 4.38 -9.96 2.84
C GLN A 159 3.58 -8.66 2.84
N ASP A 160 2.64 -8.56 1.90
CA ASP A 160 1.65 -7.49 1.85
C ASP A 160 0.42 -7.89 2.68
N LEU A 161 -0.06 -7.01 3.54
CA LEU A 161 -1.30 -7.18 4.29
C LEU A 161 -2.31 -6.13 3.83
N PHE A 162 -3.49 -6.56 3.39
CA PHE A 162 -4.57 -5.69 2.97
C PHE A 162 -5.59 -5.61 4.10
N ILE A 163 -5.65 -4.47 4.79
CA ILE A 163 -6.56 -4.27 5.93
C ILE A 163 -7.81 -3.55 5.43
N ARG A 164 -8.98 -4.05 5.80
CA ARG A 164 -10.29 -3.48 5.44
C ARG A 164 -10.41 -2.08 6.03
N MET A 165 -10.88 -1.09 5.27
CA MET A 165 -11.03 0.31 5.68
C MET A 165 -12.37 0.87 5.21
N SER A 166 -12.85 1.90 5.92
CA SER A 166 -14.06 2.63 5.53
C SER A 166 -13.87 3.27 4.15
N ALA A 167 -14.92 3.26 3.32
CA ALA A 167 -14.92 3.94 2.02
C ALA A 167 -14.44 5.40 2.11
N SER A 168 -14.82 6.08 3.21
CA SER A 168 -14.47 7.48 3.47
C SER A 168 -12.97 7.73 3.70
N GLU A 169 -12.21 6.70 4.10
CA GLU A 169 -10.76 6.79 4.27
C GLU A 169 -9.98 6.47 2.98
N LEU A 170 -10.64 5.89 1.99
CA LEU A 170 -10.04 5.55 0.70
C LEU A 170 -10.06 6.75 -0.27
N GLY A 171 -11.04 7.64 -0.12
CA GLY A 171 -11.24 8.82 -0.97
C GLY A 171 -10.20 9.94 -0.84
N THR A 172 -9.24 9.81 0.08
CA THR A 172 -8.14 10.78 0.29
C THR A 172 -6.81 10.33 -0.31
N LYS A 173 -6.74 9.13 -0.90
CA LYS A 173 -5.49 8.52 -1.41
C LYS A 173 -5.39 8.42 -2.93
N GLU A 174 -6.14 9.22 -3.67
CA GLU A 174 -5.70 9.55 -5.03
C GLU A 174 -4.63 10.64 -4.93
N GLY A 175 -3.40 10.27 -5.27
CA GLY A 175 -2.30 11.20 -5.50
C GLY A 175 -2.69 12.31 -6.48
N PRO A 176 -1.84 13.35 -6.57
CA PRO A 176 -2.27 14.71 -6.84
C PRO A 176 -3.07 14.82 -8.13
N LYS A 177 -4.24 15.46 -8.04
CA LYS A 177 -5.06 15.97 -9.16
C LYS A 177 -4.32 16.96 -10.09
N MET A 178 -2.99 17.05 -9.99
CA MET A 178 -2.10 17.88 -10.80
C MET A 178 -1.84 17.32 -12.21
N LYS A 179 -2.07 16.03 -12.49
CA LYS A 179 -1.86 15.52 -13.87
C LYS A 179 -3.01 15.81 -14.83
N ILE A 180 -4.25 15.92 -14.35
CA ILE A 180 -5.39 16.24 -15.22
C ILE A 180 -5.42 17.75 -15.52
N VAL A 181 -5.15 18.61 -14.53
CA VAL A 181 -5.12 20.07 -14.75
C VAL A 181 -4.02 20.46 -15.75
N VAL A 182 -2.82 19.87 -15.66
CA VAL A 182 -1.72 20.19 -16.59
C VAL A 182 -2.00 19.70 -18.01
N VAL A 183 -2.63 18.52 -18.19
CA VAL A 183 -2.99 18.04 -19.54
C VAL A 183 -4.10 18.87 -20.16
N VAL A 184 -5.10 19.30 -19.37
CA VAL A 184 -6.22 20.14 -19.87
C VAL A 184 -5.75 21.56 -20.19
N THR A 185 -4.87 22.16 -19.37
CA THR A 185 -4.36 23.52 -19.65
C THR A 185 -3.40 23.55 -20.83
N THR A 186 -2.53 22.54 -20.97
CA THR A 186 -1.60 22.47 -22.12
C THR A 186 -2.32 22.20 -23.44
N THR A 187 -3.32 21.30 -23.46
CA THR A 187 -4.09 21.02 -24.68
C THR A 187 -4.93 22.22 -25.12
N ALA A 188 -5.58 22.94 -24.19
CA ALA A 188 -6.34 24.13 -24.51
C ALA A 188 -5.47 25.28 -25.07
N ALA A 189 -4.27 25.48 -24.53
CA ALA A 189 -3.34 26.51 -25.02
C ALA A 189 -2.83 26.20 -26.45
N VAL A 190 -2.48 24.95 -26.75
CA VAL A 190 -2.02 24.55 -28.08
C VAL A 190 -3.13 24.71 -29.12
N VAL A 191 -4.36 24.31 -28.81
CA VAL A 191 -5.52 24.49 -29.70
C VAL A 191 -5.80 25.97 -29.94
N GLY A 192 -5.73 26.81 -28.90
CA GLY A 192 -5.89 28.25 -29.03
C GLY A 192 -4.87 28.90 -29.98
N VAL A 193 -3.58 28.56 -29.84
CA VAL A 193 -2.52 29.08 -30.71
C VAL A 193 -2.71 28.65 -32.17
N LEU A 194 -3.11 27.39 -32.40
CA LEU A 194 -3.38 26.89 -33.75
C LEU A 194 -4.57 27.60 -34.42
N LEU A 195 -5.64 27.88 -33.68
CA LEU A 195 -6.80 28.60 -34.19
C LEU A 195 -6.47 30.06 -34.52
N VAL A 196 -5.72 30.74 -33.65
CA VAL A 196 -5.26 32.12 -33.91
C VAL A 196 -4.31 32.16 -35.12
N GLY A 197 -3.36 31.22 -35.18
CA GLY A 197 -2.45 31.08 -36.32
C GLY A 197 -3.19 30.83 -37.63
N TYR A 198 -4.18 29.94 -37.63
CA TYR A 198 -5.05 29.68 -38.78
C TYR A 198 -5.85 30.93 -39.19
N TYR A 199 -6.41 31.67 -38.22
CA TYR A 199 -7.15 32.89 -38.49
C TYR A 199 -6.28 33.97 -39.11
N ILE A 200 -5.06 34.16 -38.60
CA ILE A 200 -4.07 35.10 -39.16
C ILE A 200 -3.65 34.66 -40.57
N TYR A 201 -3.37 33.37 -40.78
CA TYR A 201 -3.04 32.82 -42.09
C TYR A 201 -4.17 33.08 -43.10
N LYS A 202 -5.42 32.76 -42.74
CA LYS A 202 -6.59 32.97 -43.60
C LYS A 202 -6.85 34.46 -43.86
N SER A 203 -6.63 35.32 -42.86
CA SER A 203 -6.70 36.78 -43.01
C SER A 203 -5.68 37.28 -44.03
N ARG A 204 -4.43 36.79 -43.97
CA ARG A 204 -3.37 37.18 -44.90
C ARG A 204 -3.55 36.63 -46.30
N THR A 205 -4.05 35.41 -46.46
CA THR A 205 -4.38 34.86 -47.80
C THR A 205 -5.59 35.56 -48.40
N ASN A 206 -6.59 35.94 -47.60
CA ASN A 206 -7.69 36.78 -48.07
C ASN A 206 -7.21 38.19 -48.46
N LEU A 207 -6.30 38.81 -47.70
CA LEU A 207 -5.69 40.08 -48.09
C LEU A 207 -4.88 39.93 -49.38
N GLY A 208 -4.06 38.88 -49.50
CA GLY A 208 -3.26 38.57 -50.68
C GLY A 208 -4.10 38.28 -51.92
N ASN A 209 -5.23 37.58 -51.76
CA ASN A 209 -6.20 37.38 -52.83
C ASN A 209 -6.87 38.70 -53.22
N ILE A 210 -7.23 39.57 -52.26
CA ILE A 210 -7.80 40.89 -52.56
C ILE A 210 -6.80 41.78 -53.30
N THR A 211 -5.52 41.79 -52.93
CA THR A 211 -4.49 42.52 -53.70
C THR A 211 -4.24 41.90 -55.07
N LEU A 212 -4.19 40.57 -55.20
CA LEU A 212 -4.08 39.91 -56.52
C LEU A 212 -5.28 40.22 -57.43
N PHE A 213 -6.50 40.23 -56.89
CA PHE A 213 -7.72 40.66 -57.59
C PHE A 213 -7.68 42.15 -57.95
N ALA A 214 -7.10 43.01 -57.11
CA ALA A 214 -6.93 44.43 -57.42
C ALA A 214 -5.87 44.67 -58.52
N PHE A 215 -4.77 43.92 -58.51
CA PHE A 215 -3.73 43.99 -59.56
C PHE A 215 -4.21 43.44 -60.91
N THR A 216 -4.98 42.35 -60.94
CA THR A 216 -5.56 41.83 -62.20
C THR A 216 -6.62 42.76 -62.79
N LYS A 217 -7.41 43.47 -61.95
CA LYS A 217 -8.36 44.48 -62.44
C LYS A 217 -7.67 45.69 -63.07
N GLN A 218 -6.52 46.12 -62.52
CA GLN A 218 -5.78 47.26 -63.06
C GLN A 218 -5.17 46.94 -64.44
N SER A 219 -4.69 45.71 -64.68
CA SER A 219 -4.16 45.29 -65.98
C SER A 219 -5.22 45.11 -67.09
N THR A 220 -6.52 45.08 -66.76
CA THR A 220 -7.61 45.01 -67.75
C THR A 220 -8.22 46.38 -68.11
N LEU A 221 -7.71 47.48 -67.54
CA LEU A 221 -8.20 48.84 -67.78
C LEU A 221 -7.23 49.74 -68.57
N ASP A 222 -6.06 49.22 -68.96
CA ASP A 222 -5.07 49.90 -69.82
C ASP A 222 -4.99 49.27 -71.22
N GLN A 223 -6.14 48.86 -71.79
CA GLN A 223 -6.28 48.56 -73.21
C GLN A 223 -7.53 49.23 -73.80
#